data_AF-A0A920RV99-F1
#
_entry.id   AF-A0A920RV99-F1
#
_cell.length_a   1.000
_cell.length_b   1.000
_cell.length_c   1.000
_cell.angle_alpha   90.00
_cell.angle_beta   90.00
_cell.angle_gamma   90.00
#
_symmetry.space_group_name_H-M   'P 1'
#
loop_
_entity.id
_entity.type
_entity.pdbx_description
1 polymer ?
#
loop_
_entity_poly.entity_id
_entity_poly.type
_entity_poly.pdbx_seq_one_letter_code
_entity_poly.pdbx_strand_id
1 'polypeptide(L)'
;MFAVSSKEPHPIPIKERLEEVLSEENVKYDAESINQISRAGRGSLRDCLTIADQAIAFCNGKLIGSDISEMLGTLPYDHVYELIDCVFNEKATKWLRA
;
A
#
# COMPACT_ATOMS: atom_id res chain seq x y z
N MET A 1 23.59 19.18 -37.09
CA MET A 1 22.16 19.02 -36.76
C MET A 1 22.07 19.03 -35.24
N PHE A 2 21.92 20.22 -34.64
CA PHE A 2 21.93 20.40 -33.20
C PHE A 2 20.51 20.30 -32.63
N ALA A 3 20.41 19.50 -31.56
CA ALA A 3 19.50 19.58 -30.40
C ALA A 3 17.98 19.80 -30.61
N VAL A 4 17.18 18.84 -30.12
CA VAL A 4 16.17 19.11 -29.09
C VAL A 4 16.13 17.91 -28.13
N SER A 5 16.55 18.18 -26.90
CA SER A 5 16.17 17.47 -25.69
C SER A 5 14.76 17.92 -25.33
N SER A 6 13.82 16.98 -25.21
CA SER A 6 12.53 17.20 -24.54
C SER A 6 12.22 15.97 -23.68
N LYS A 7 12.81 15.87 -22.48
CA LYS A 7 12.15 15.11 -21.41
C LYS A 7 10.90 15.89 -21.06
N GLU A 8 9.77 15.57 -21.68
CA GLU A 8 8.47 15.93 -21.10
C GLU A 8 8.44 15.38 -19.67
N PRO A 9 7.91 16.11 -18.67
CA PRO A 9 7.74 15.54 -17.34
C PRO A 9 6.71 14.41 -17.46
N HIS A 10 7.22 13.18 -17.56
CA HIS A 10 6.39 12.00 -17.37
C HIS A 10 5.72 12.13 -16.00
N PRO A 11 4.40 11.88 -15.89
CA PRO A 11 3.71 12.05 -14.62
C PRO A 11 4.42 11.24 -13.54
N ILE A 12 4.80 11.93 -12.47
CA ILE A 12 5.46 11.32 -11.30
C ILE A 12 4.54 10.19 -10.81
N PRO A 13 5.04 8.96 -10.61
CA PRO A 13 4.27 7.88 -10.05
C PRO A 13 3.60 8.30 -8.75
N ILE A 14 2.32 7.97 -8.58
CA ILE A 14 1.54 8.32 -7.37
C ILE A 14 2.23 7.84 -6.10
N LYS A 15 2.92 6.70 -6.19
CA LYS A 15 3.74 6.15 -5.12
C LYS A 15 4.81 7.15 -4.64
N GLU A 16 5.59 7.68 -5.58
CA GLU A 16 6.65 8.66 -5.29
C GLU A 16 6.05 9.95 -4.73
N ARG A 17 4.94 10.42 -5.30
CA ARG A 17 4.28 11.63 -4.79
C ARG A 17 3.70 11.46 -3.38
N LEU A 18 3.21 10.25 -3.05
CA LEU A 18 2.75 9.92 -1.70
C LEU A 18 3.93 9.87 -0.71
N GLU A 19 5.06 9.28 -1.10
CA GLU A 19 6.29 9.24 -0.31
C GLU A 19 6.84 10.65 -0.02
N GLU A 20 6.82 11.54 -1.02
CA GLU A 20 7.21 12.95 -0.86
C GLU A 20 6.35 13.64 0.21
N VAL A 21 5.02 13.55 0.11
CA VAL A 21 4.10 14.21 1.06
C VAL A 21 4.29 13.66 2.48
N LEU A 22 4.36 12.33 2.64
CA LEU A 22 4.55 11.72 3.96
C LEU A 22 5.91 12.09 4.58
N SER A 23 6.95 12.23 3.76
CA SER A 23 8.27 12.67 4.20
C SER A 23 8.26 14.13 4.64
N GLU A 24 7.59 15.02 3.88
CA GLU A 24 7.39 16.43 4.24
C GLU A 24 6.66 16.59 5.59
N GLU A 25 5.69 15.71 5.87
CA GLU A 25 4.95 15.68 7.14
C GLU A 25 5.66 14.91 8.27
N ASN A 26 6.87 14.40 8.04
CA ASN A 26 7.65 13.60 9.00
C ASN A 26 6.93 12.32 9.48
N VAL A 27 6.06 11.75 8.65
CA VAL A 27 5.39 10.48 8.92
C VAL A 27 6.33 9.33 8.61
N LYS A 28 6.50 8.41 9.57
CA LYS A 28 7.32 7.20 9.35
C LYS A 28 6.50 6.15 8.63
N TYR A 29 7.05 5.54 7.58
CA TYR A 29 6.38 4.50 6.80
C TYR A 29 7.37 3.40 6.35
N ASP A 30 6.83 2.23 6.01
CA ASP A 30 7.55 1.19 5.27
C ASP A 30 7.07 1.08 3.81
N ALA A 31 7.84 0.37 2.97
CA ALA A 31 7.53 0.25 1.55
C ALA A 31 6.18 -0.45 1.28
N GLU A 32 5.77 -1.36 2.16
CA GLU A 32 4.53 -2.12 2.01
C GLU A 32 3.31 -1.24 2.25
N SER A 33 3.36 -0.38 3.27
CA SER A 33 2.34 0.62 3.58
C SER A 33 2.04 1.50 2.36
N ILE A 34 3.09 1.99 1.71
CA ILE A 34 2.96 2.83 0.51
C ILE A 34 2.33 2.04 -0.64
N ASN A 35 2.74 0.79 -0.86
CA ASN A 35 2.17 -0.06 -1.90
C ASN A 35 0.67 -0.29 -1.66
N GLN A 36 0.27 -0.59 -0.43
CA GLN A 36 -1.11 -0.87 -0.07
C GLN A 36 -1.99 0.37 -0.22
N ILE A 37 -1.57 1.52 0.30
CA ILE A 37 -2.30 2.79 0.17
C ILE A 37 -2.42 3.19 -1.31
N SER A 38 -1.34 3.09 -2.07
CA SER A 38 -1.34 3.44 -3.51
C SER A 38 -2.31 2.56 -4.32
N ARG A 39 -2.39 1.26 -4.00
CA ARG A 39 -3.34 0.33 -4.63
C ARG A 39 -4.78 0.63 -4.20
N ALA A 40 -4.99 0.92 -2.91
CA ALA A 40 -6.31 1.24 -2.37
C ALA A 40 -6.87 2.54 -2.95
N GLY A 41 -6.02 3.53 -3.24
CA GLY A 41 -6.38 4.79 -3.90
C GLY A 41 -6.60 4.71 -5.42
N ARG A 42 -6.45 3.52 -6.05
CA ARG A 42 -6.85 3.24 -7.44
C ARG A 42 -6.37 4.25 -8.50
N GLY A 43 -5.15 4.77 -8.36
CA GLY A 43 -4.59 5.71 -9.33
C GLY A 43 -5.04 7.18 -9.12
N SER A 44 -5.67 7.49 -8.00
CA SER A 44 -6.03 8.85 -7.59
C SER A 44 -5.16 9.27 -6.41
N LEU A 45 -4.28 10.26 -6.60
CA LEU A 45 -3.45 10.80 -5.51
C LEU A 45 -4.31 11.33 -4.35
N ARG A 46 -5.46 11.94 -4.64
CA ARG A 46 -6.40 12.43 -3.61
C ARG A 46 -6.91 11.30 -2.74
N ASP A 47 -7.28 10.17 -3.34
CA ASP A 47 -7.79 9.02 -2.61
C ASP A 47 -6.65 8.37 -1.81
N CYS A 48 -5.45 8.31 -2.36
CA CYS A 48 -4.26 7.86 -1.64
C CYS A 48 -4.00 8.72 -0.39
N LEU A 49 -4.04 10.05 -0.51
CA LEU A 49 -3.87 10.96 0.62
C LEU A 49 -5.01 10.82 1.65
N THR A 50 -6.26 10.68 1.20
CA THR A 50 -7.41 10.44 2.09
C THR A 50 -7.23 9.15 2.91
N ILE A 51 -6.73 8.09 2.29
CA ILE A 51 -6.43 6.82 2.97
C ILE A 51 -5.21 6.97 3.88
N ALA A 52 -4.20 7.73 3.47
CA ALA A 52 -3.02 8.00 4.31
C ALA A 52 -3.40 8.75 5.59
N ASP A 53 -4.28 9.76 5.51
CA ASP A 53 -4.81 10.48 6.68
C ASP A 53 -5.51 9.54 7.66
N GLN A 54 -6.35 8.63 7.13
CA GLN A 54 -7.00 7.59 7.94
C GLN A 54 -5.98 6.66 8.59
N ALA A 55 -4.96 6.27 7.84
CA ALA A 55 -3.89 5.40 8.32
C ALA A 55 -3.05 6.04 9.41
N ILE A 56 -2.73 7.33 9.28
CA ILE A 56 -2.00 8.10 10.30
C ILE A 56 -2.80 8.12 11.61
N ALA A 57 -4.12 8.35 11.52
CA ALA A 57 -5.01 8.32 12.68
C ALA A 57 -5.14 6.93 13.31
N PHE A 58 -5.19 5.87 12.48
CA PHE A 58 -5.32 4.48 12.95
C PHE A 58 -4.02 3.95 13.58
N CYS A 59 -2.87 4.20 12.95
CA CYS A 59 -1.57 3.62 13.32
C CYS A 59 -0.75 4.54 14.26
N ASN A 60 -1.38 5.57 14.83
CA ASN A 60 -0.77 6.51 15.76
C ASN A 60 0.52 7.18 15.22
N GLY A 61 0.50 7.57 13.94
CA GLY A 61 1.58 8.32 13.28
C GLY A 61 2.74 7.50 12.68
N LYS A 62 2.70 6.16 12.75
CA LYS A 62 3.68 5.29 12.07
C LYS A 62 2.96 4.27 11.20
N LEU A 63 3.21 4.31 9.90
CA LEU A 63 2.59 3.41 8.93
C LEU A 63 3.43 2.13 8.80
N ILE A 64 2.82 0.99 9.10
CA ILE A 64 3.42 -0.34 8.98
C ILE A 64 2.46 -1.21 8.17
N GLY A 65 2.97 -2.01 7.23
CA GLY A 65 2.12 -2.78 6.31
C GLY A 65 1.11 -3.70 7.01
N SER A 66 1.43 -4.25 8.18
CA SER A 66 0.48 -5.04 9.00
C SER A 66 -0.74 -4.22 9.41
N ASP A 67 -0.49 -3.01 9.90
CA ASP A 67 -1.51 -2.14 10.49
C ASP A 67 -2.37 -1.53 9.37
N ILE A 68 -1.76 -1.22 8.21
CA ILE A 68 -2.48 -0.81 7.01
C ILE A 68 -3.39 -1.94 6.50
N SER A 69 -2.89 -3.18 6.51
CA SER A 69 -3.68 -4.34 6.09
C SER A 69 -4.90 -4.55 6.98
N GLU A 70 -4.71 -4.42 8.30
CA GLU A 70 -5.78 -4.49 9.30
C GLU A 70 -6.81 -3.37 9.08
N MET A 71 -6.35 -2.12 8.94
CA MET A 71 -7.21 -0.96 8.69
C MET A 71 -8.05 -1.11 7.41
N LEU A 72 -7.42 -1.56 6.32
CA LEU A 72 -8.09 -1.75 5.03
C LEU A 72 -8.94 -3.04 4.96
N GLY A 73 -8.84 -3.91 5.97
CA GLY A 73 -9.50 -5.22 5.97
C GLY A 73 -9.00 -6.14 4.86
N THR A 74 -7.74 -6.00 4.45
CA THR A 74 -7.12 -6.80 3.40
C THR A 74 -6.30 -7.94 3.98
N LEU A 75 -6.40 -9.12 3.37
CA LEU A 75 -5.53 -10.25 3.73
C LEU A 75 -4.11 -10.05 3.18
N PRO A 76 -3.06 -10.31 3.98
CA PRO A 76 -1.70 -10.42 3.47
C PRO A 76 -1.60 -11.52 2.41
N TYR A 77 -0.70 -11.36 1.44
CA TYR A 77 -0.50 -12.35 0.36
C TYR A 77 -0.18 -13.75 0.88
N ASP A 78 0.57 -13.85 1.98
CA ASP A 78 0.94 -15.14 2.59
C ASP A 78 -0.29 -15.95 3.04
N HIS A 79 -1.34 -15.27 3.50
CA HIS A 79 -2.59 -15.94 3.86
C HIS A 79 -3.34 -16.48 2.63
N VAL A 80 -3.19 -15.85 1.46
CA VAL A 80 -3.78 -16.35 0.21
C VAL A 80 -3.07 -17.63 -0.22
N TYR A 81 -1.74 -17.69 -0.12
CA TYR A 81 -0.99 -18.92 -0.40
C TYR A 81 -1.36 -20.04 0.57
N GLU A 82 -1.49 -19.74 1.87
CA GLU A 82 -1.92 -20.74 2.85
C GLU A 82 -3.34 -21.22 2.58
N LEU A 83 -4.25 -20.33 2.17
CA LEU A 83 -5.61 -20.71 1.78
C LEU A 83 -5.60 -21.68 0.59
N ILE A 84 -4.83 -21.35 -0.46
CA ILE A 84 -4.71 -22.21 -1.65
C ILE A 84 -4.13 -23.58 -1.27
N ASP A 85 -3.09 -23.62 -0.43
CA ASP A 85 -2.50 -24.86 0.05
C ASP A 85 -3.49 -25.69 0.89
N CYS A 86 -4.28 -25.04 1.75
CA CYS A 86 -5.33 -25.69 2.52
C CYS A 86 -6.44 -26.28 1.63
N VAL A 87 -6.82 -25.56 0.56
CA VAL A 87 -7.79 -26.06 -0.43
C VAL A 87 -7.20 -27.25 -1.18
N PHE A 88 -5.95 -27.16 -1.63
CA PHE A 88 -5.28 -28.23 -2.39
C PHE A 88 -5.08 -29.51 -1.57
N ASN A 89 -4.77 -29.38 -0.28
CA ASN A 89 -4.53 -30.50 0.62
C ASN A 89 -5.78 -30.95 1.42
N GLU A 90 -6.97 -30.43 1.10
CA GLU A 90 -8.23 -30.74 1.80
C GLU A 90 -8.21 -30.44 3.32
N LYS A 91 -7.39 -29.48 3.76
CA LYS A 91 -7.20 -29.09 5.17
C LYS A 91 -7.98 -27.83 5.55
N ALA A 92 -9.21 -27.68 5.06
CA ALA A 92 -10.02 -26.47 5.25
C ALA A 92 -10.26 -26.10 6.75
N THR A 93 -10.37 -27.10 7.63
CA THR A 93 -10.59 -26.87 9.08
C THR A 93 -9.39 -26.26 9.80
N LYS A 94 -8.19 -26.33 9.22
CA LYS A 94 -6.98 -25.70 9.78
C LYS A 94 -7.01 -24.18 9.62
N TRP A 95 -7.52 -23.69 8.49
CA TRP A 95 -7.53 -22.27 8.14
C TRP A 95 -8.65 -21.49 8.83
N LEU A 96 -9.83 -22.09 9.03
CA LEU A 96 -10.99 -21.46 9.68
C LEU A 96 -10.84 -21.21 11.21
N ARG A 97 -9.70 -21.55 11.79
CA ARG A 97 -9.45 -21.47 13.26
C ARG A 97 -8.27 -20.56 13.62
N ALA A 98 -7.64 -19.93 12.64
CA ALA A 98 -6.61 -18.91 12.82
C ALA A 98 -7.25 -17.52 12.79
#